data_AF-A0A3D0SK15-F1
#
_entry.id   AF-A0A3D0SK15-F1
#
_cell.length_a   1.000
_cell.length_b   1.000
_cell.length_c   1.000
_cell.angle_alpha   90.00
_cell.angle_beta   90.00
_cell.angle_gamma   90.00
#
_symmetry.space_group_name_H-M   'P 1'
#
loop_
_entity.id
_entity.type
_entity.pdbx_description
1 polymer ?
#
loop_
_entity_poly.entity_id
_entity_poly.type
_entity_poly.pdbx_seq_one_letter_code
_entity_poly.pdbx_strand_id
1 'polypeptide(L)'
;MLTLNLTRAVQLCVDTGAHLVTATLFPPPDTMGQTFDILMEAGIIHADLAGRMKKAVGFRNLAIHNGDAINWSIVYAIAQHHLTDFEDFAKAVVALL
;
A
#
# COMPACT_ATOMS: atom_id res chain seq x y z
N MET A 1 -5.39 11.62 -14.41
CA MET A 1 -4.46 12.27 -13.44
C MET A 1 -4.66 11.73 -12.02
N LEU A 2 -5.88 11.72 -11.48
CA LEU A 2 -6.16 11.20 -10.13
C LEU A 2 -5.72 9.74 -9.93
N THR A 3 -6.13 8.83 -10.82
CA THR A 3 -5.72 7.42 -10.77
C THR A 3 -4.20 7.26 -10.78
N LEU A 4 -3.49 8.04 -11.59
CA LEU A 4 -2.03 8.00 -11.68
C LEU A 4 -1.34 8.43 -10.37
N ASN A 5 -1.90 9.43 -9.68
CA ASN A 5 -1.38 9.85 -8.38
C ASN A 5 -1.63 8.79 -7.30
N LEU A 6 -2.82 8.16 -7.31
CA LEU A 6 -3.13 7.08 -6.38
C LEU A 6 -2.22 5.86 -6.62
N THR A 7 -2.03 5.43 -7.87
CA THR A 7 -1.14 4.29 -8.17
C THR A 7 0.32 4.59 -7.79
N ARG A 8 0.77 5.84 -7.94
CA ARG A 8 2.10 6.28 -7.49
C ARG A 8 2.22 6.28 -5.96
N ALA A 9 1.21 6.76 -5.24
CA ALA A 9 1.21 6.73 -3.77
C ALA A 9 1.31 5.28 -3.24
N VAL A 10 0.55 4.35 -3.84
CA VAL A 10 0.65 2.92 -3.53
C VAL A 10 2.05 2.39 -3.79
N GLN A 11 2.65 2.73 -4.94
CA GLN A 11 4.00 2.29 -5.27
C GLN A 11 5.04 2.77 -4.24
N LEU A 12 4.98 4.05 -3.84
CA LEU A 12 5.89 4.60 -2.83
C LEU A 12 5.77 3.87 -1.48
N CYS A 13 4.54 3.49 -1.09
CA CYS A 13 4.34 2.73 0.14
C CYS A 13 4.91 1.32 0.04
N VAL A 14 4.76 0.66 -1.11
CA VAL A 14 5.35 -0.66 -1.38
C VAL A 14 6.87 -0.59 -1.33
N ASP A 15 7.48 0.37 -2.02
CA ASP A 15 8.94 0.52 -2.07
C ASP A 15 9.52 0.80 -0.68
N THR A 16 8.86 1.69 0.07
CA THR A 16 9.23 1.99 1.47
C THR A 16 9.10 0.75 2.34
N GLY A 17 8.00 0.01 2.21
CA GLY A 17 7.77 -1.21 2.97
C GLY A 17 8.80 -2.29 2.64
N ALA A 18 9.10 -2.51 1.36
CA ALA A 18 10.12 -3.47 0.93
C ALA A 18 11.51 -3.09 1.45
N HIS A 19 11.83 -1.79 1.49
CA HIS A 19 13.05 -1.33 2.13
C HIS A 19 13.06 -1.62 3.64
N LEU A 20 11.96 -1.38 4.36
CA LEU A 20 11.87 -1.71 5.78
C LEU A 20 12.02 -3.21 6.05
N VAL A 21 11.50 -4.07 5.18
CA VAL A 21 11.67 -5.53 5.29
C VAL A 21 13.15 -5.91 5.32
N THR A 22 14.04 -5.18 4.64
CA THR A 22 15.50 -5.47 4.68
C THR A 22 16.12 -5.28 6.05
N ALA A 23 15.47 -4.52 6.95
CA ALA A 23 15.90 -4.33 8.33
C ALA A 23 15.33 -5.40 9.28
N THR A 24 14.55 -6.35 8.78
CA THR A 24 13.94 -7.43 9.56
C THR A 24 14.64 -8.78 9.32
N LEU A 25 14.24 -9.82 10.06
CA LEU A 25 14.70 -11.21 9.84
C LEU A 25 13.85 -11.98 8.81
N PHE A 26 12.84 -11.33 8.22
CA PHE A 26 11.94 -11.97 7.26
C PHE A 26 12.56 -12.02 5.86
N PRO A 27 12.18 -13.01 5.03
CA PRO A 27 12.61 -13.06 3.64
C PRO A 27 12.04 -11.88 2.84
N PRO A 28 12.65 -11.52 1.69
CA PRO A 28 12.08 -10.54 0.79
C PRO A 28 10.66 -10.92 0.34
N PRO A 29 9.75 -9.95 0.13
CA PRO A 29 8.40 -10.23 -0.33
C PRO A 29 8.41 -10.68 -1.81
N ASP A 30 7.67 -11.73 -2.14
CA ASP A 30 7.44 -12.21 -3.52
C ASP A 30 6.41 -11.34 -4.25
N THR A 31 5.54 -10.65 -3.50
CA THR A 31 4.52 -9.76 -4.07
C THR A 31 4.44 -8.42 -3.33
N MET A 32 3.94 -7.39 -4.02
CA MET A 32 3.68 -6.09 -3.42
C MET A 32 2.72 -6.18 -2.21
N GLY A 33 1.73 -7.08 -2.26
CA GLY A 33 0.80 -7.29 -1.16
C GLY A 33 1.46 -7.93 0.07
N GLN A 34 2.33 -8.91 -0.16
CA GLN A 34 3.08 -9.61 0.88
C GLN A 34 4.02 -8.69 1.65
N THR A 35 4.46 -7.58 1.05
CA THR A 35 5.22 -6.55 1.76
C THR A 35 4.50 -6.11 3.04
N PHE A 36 3.19 -5.88 2.96
CA PHE A 36 2.40 -5.45 4.12
C PHE A 36 2.08 -6.59 5.09
N ASP A 37 2.04 -7.84 4.62
CA ASP A 37 1.93 -9.01 5.50
C ASP A 37 3.18 -9.13 6.37
N ILE A 38 4.37 -9.01 5.77
CA ILE A 38 5.65 -9.08 6.50
C ILE A 38 5.77 -7.93 7.50
N LEU A 39 5.41 -6.71 7.13
CA LEU A 39 5.46 -5.57 8.07
C LEU A 39 4.50 -5.77 9.26
N MET A 40 3.36 -6.43 9.05
CA MET A 40 2.45 -6.79 10.13
C MET A 40 3.06 -7.88 11.03
N GLU A 41 3.63 -8.93 10.44
CA GLU A 41 4.30 -10.01 11.18
C GLU A 41 5.50 -9.50 11.99
N ALA A 42 6.21 -8.50 11.46
CA ALA A 42 7.30 -7.80 12.16
C ALA A 42 6.81 -6.83 13.24
N GLY A 43 5.50 -6.63 13.41
CA GLY A 43 4.92 -5.71 14.38
C GLY A 43 5.06 -4.22 14.04
N ILE A 44 5.45 -3.90 12.80
CA ILE A 44 5.65 -2.52 12.32
C ILE A 44 4.32 -1.83 12.04
N ILE A 45 3.35 -2.57 11.51
CA ILE A 45 1.98 -2.09 11.28
C ILE A 45 0.97 -3.06 11.89
N HIS A 46 -0.22 -2.56 12.26
CA HIS A 46 -1.31 -3.41 12.74
C HIS A 46 -2.05 -4.08 11.57
N ALA A 47 -2.77 -5.17 11.88
CA ALA A 47 -3.43 -6.01 10.88
C ALA A 47 -4.44 -5.26 9.99
N ASP A 48 -5.21 -4.32 10.57
CA ASP A 48 -6.18 -3.56 9.79
C ASP A 48 -5.50 -2.67 8.75
N LEU A 49 -4.38 -2.02 9.10
CA LEU A 49 -3.61 -1.19 8.16
C LEU A 49 -2.99 -2.05 7.06
N ALA A 50 -2.41 -3.21 7.40
CA ALA A 50 -1.91 -4.15 6.40
C ALA A 50 -3.00 -4.57 5.40
N GLY A 51 -4.20 -4.89 5.90
CA GLY A 51 -5.37 -5.22 5.07
C GLY A 51 -5.79 -4.09 4.14
N ARG A 52 -5.80 -2.84 4.61
CA ARG A 52 -6.12 -1.65 3.78
C ARG A 52 -5.06 -1.41 2.71
N MET A 53 -3.78 -1.48 3.06
CA MET A 53 -2.68 -1.32 2.10
C MET A 53 -2.67 -2.39 1.02
N LYS A 54 -2.99 -3.64 1.36
CA LYS A 54 -3.17 -4.74 0.38
C LYS A 54 -4.30 -4.47 -0.61
N LYS A 55 -5.43 -3.90 -0.14
CA LYS A 55 -6.52 -3.47 -1.03
C LYS A 55 -6.06 -2.35 -1.98
N ALA A 56 -5.24 -1.42 -1.49
CA ALA A 56 -4.67 -0.35 -2.31
C ALA A 56 -3.73 -0.90 -3.41
N VAL A 57 -2.94 -1.93 -3.10
CA VAL A 57 -2.16 -2.69 -4.11
C VAL A 57 -3.08 -3.34 -5.15
N GLY A 58 -4.17 -3.98 -4.72
CA GLY A 58 -5.17 -4.55 -5.63
C GLY A 58 -5.75 -3.52 -6.59
N PHE A 59 -6.11 -2.33 -6.09
CA PHE A 59 -6.55 -1.21 -6.91
C PHE A 59 -5.48 -0.77 -7.91
N ARG A 60 -4.22 -0.61 -7.47
CA ARG A 60 -3.10 -0.23 -8.34
C ARG A 60 -2.97 -1.22 -9.50
N ASN A 61 -3.01 -2.52 -9.21
CA ASN A 61 -2.87 -3.55 -10.23
C ASN A 61 -4.02 -3.50 -11.25
N LEU A 62 -5.26 -3.32 -10.77
CA LEU A 62 -6.42 -3.12 -11.65
C LEU A 62 -6.27 -1.87 -12.53
N ALA A 63 -5.85 -0.75 -11.95
CA ALA A 63 -5.70 0.52 -12.66
C ALA A 63 -4.60 0.50 -13.73
N ILE A 64 -3.53 -0.28 -13.54
CA ILE A 64 -2.42 -0.40 -14.49
C ILE A 64 -2.75 -1.37 -15.62
N HIS A 65 -3.39 -2.50 -15.31
CA HIS A 65 -3.68 -3.53 -16.30
C HIS A 65 -4.98 -3.28 -17.10
N ASN A 66 -5.96 -2.58 -16.53
CA ASN A 66 -7.28 -2.39 -17.12
C ASN A 66 -7.59 -0.91 -17.39
N GLY A 67 -6.62 -0.15 -17.94
CA GLY A 67 -6.71 1.30 -18.12
C GLY A 67 -8.01 1.83 -18.78
N ASP A 68 -8.65 1.05 -19.65
CA ASP A 68 -9.90 1.43 -20.33
C ASP A 68 -11.18 1.02 -19.57
N ALA A 69 -11.07 0.19 -18.53
CA ALA A 69 -12.18 -0.32 -17.71
C ALA A 69 -12.04 0.07 -16.22
N ILE A 70 -11.50 1.27 -15.96
CA ILE A 70 -11.38 1.78 -14.59
C ILE A 70 -12.77 2.00 -14.00
N ASN A 71 -13.07 1.27 -12.93
CA ASN A 71 -14.28 1.51 -12.15
C ASN A 71 -14.10 2.81 -11.34
N TRP A 72 -14.65 3.91 -11.86
CA TRP A 72 -14.57 5.24 -11.25
C TRP A 72 -15.19 5.31 -9.84
N SER A 73 -16.11 4.41 -9.48
CA SER A 73 -16.64 4.36 -8.10
C SER A 73 -15.57 3.95 -7.08
N ILE A 74 -14.65 3.06 -7.47
CA ILE A 74 -13.52 2.66 -6.62
C ILE A 74 -12.51 3.80 -6.50
N VAL A 75 -12.20 4.48 -7.63
CA VAL A 75 -11.30 5.65 -7.62
C VAL A 75 -11.84 6.75 -6.71
N TYR A 76 -13.14 7.03 -6.81
CA TYR A 76 -13.81 8.04 -5.98
C TYR A 76 -13.79 7.66 -4.50
N ALA A 77 -14.12 6.41 -4.17
CA ALA A 77 -14.09 5.92 -2.79
C ALA A 77 -12.68 6.03 -2.18
N ILE A 78 -11.63 5.69 -2.94
CA ILE A 78 -10.25 5.81 -2.45
C ILE A 78 -9.88 7.27 -2.21
N ALA A 79 -10.19 8.15 -3.17
CA ALA A 79 -9.88 9.57 -3.07
C ALA A 79 -10.64 10.30 -1.94
N GLN A 80 -11.84 9.83 -1.57
CA GLN A 80 -12.64 10.42 -0.50
C GLN A 80 -12.37 9.81 0.88
N HIS A 81 -12.14 8.50 0.95
CA HIS A 81 -12.23 7.76 2.21
C HIS A 81 -10.98 6.98 2.59
N HIS A 82 -10.02 6.81 1.68
CA HIS A 82 -8.85 5.96 1.90
C HIS A 82 -7.52 6.69 1.71
N LEU A 83 -7.52 8.01 1.50
CA LEU A 83 -6.27 8.78 1.49
C LEU A 83 -5.54 8.73 2.84
N THR A 84 -6.29 8.63 3.94
CA THR A 84 -5.76 8.47 5.29
C THR A 84 -4.98 7.16 5.47
N ASP A 85 -5.22 6.14 4.65
CA ASP A 85 -4.46 4.89 4.74
C ASP A 85 -2.97 5.11 4.44
N PHE A 86 -2.67 6.00 3.50
CA PHE A 86 -1.28 6.40 3.20
C PHE A 86 -0.66 7.22 4.34
N GLU A 87 -1.45 8.08 4.98
CA GLU A 87 -0.99 8.86 6.14
C GLU A 87 -0.72 7.95 7.35
N ASP A 88 -1.59 6.98 7.62
CA ASP A 88 -1.43 6.02 8.70
C ASP A 88 -0.21 5.14 8.46
N PHE A 89 0.03 4.71 7.22
CA PHE A 89 1.26 4.03 6.84
C PHE A 89 2.48 4.92 7.07
N ALA A 90 2.46 6.18 6.61
CA ALA A 90 3.58 7.10 6.82
C ALA A 90 3.87 7.34 8.31
N LYS A 91 2.84 7.49 9.15
CA LYS A 91 3.01 7.63 10.61
C LYS A 91 3.67 6.40 11.23
N ALA A 92 3.25 5.20 10.82
CA ALA A 92 3.85 3.96 11.30
C ALA A 92 5.33 3.84 10.90
N VAL A 93 5.68 4.25 9.68
CA VAL A 93 7.07 4.26 9.20
C VAL A 93 7.92 5.29 9.95
N VAL A 94 7.44 6.53 10.10
CA VAL A 94 8.18 7.61 10.77
C VAL A 94 8.45 7.28 12.24
N ALA A 95 7.58 6.54 12.91
CA ALA A 95 7.80 6.11 14.30
C ALA A 95 9.01 5.16 14.47
N LEU A 96 9.58 4.65 13.38
CA LEU A 96 10.78 3.78 13.38
C LEU A 96 12.09 4.55 13.14
N LEU A 97 12.02 5.85 12.81
CA LEU A 97 13.17 6.74 12.59
C LEU A 97 13.55 7.47 13.88
#